data_AF-A0A507BFT0-F1
#
_entry.id   AF-A0A507BFT0-F1
#
_cell.length_a   1.000
_cell.length_b   1.000
_cell.length_c   1.000
_cell.angle_alpha   90.00
_cell.angle_beta   90.00
_cell.angle_gamma   90.00
#
_symmetry.space_group_name_H-M   'P 1'
#
loop_
_entity.id
_entity.type
_entity.pdbx_description
1 polymer ?
#
loop_
_entity_poly.entity_id
_entity_poly.type
_entity_poly.pdbx_seq_one_letter_code
_entity_poly.pdbx_strand_id
1 'polypeptide(L)'
;MASFDPEDTSLRLNYLRGAVVVVITGSADGMGREAEKAARLAAEFSDRVAFVPMGICSHADTLSLFKKAVSLGGGIDHVITNGAIMEHPG
;
A
#
# COMPACT_ATOMS: atom_id res chain seq x y z
N MET A 1 29.91 19.78 -8.95
CA MET A 1 28.44 19.94 -8.77
C MET A 1 27.81 18.59 -8.96
N ALA A 2 27.15 18.04 -7.94
CA ALA A 2 26.38 16.80 -8.12
C ALA A 2 25.14 17.13 -8.95
N SER A 3 24.94 16.44 -10.07
CA SER A 3 23.72 16.55 -10.88
C SER A 3 22.60 15.82 -10.16
N PHE A 4 21.51 16.53 -9.86
CA PHE A 4 20.27 15.91 -9.41
C PHE A 4 19.59 15.29 -10.63
N ASP A 5 19.54 13.96 -10.69
CA ASP A 5 18.69 13.25 -11.65
C ASP A 5 17.30 13.07 -11.01
N PRO A 6 16.26 13.75 -11.52
CA PRO A 6 14.91 13.66 -10.97
C PRO A 6 14.26 12.26 -11.12
N GLU A 7 14.83 11.41 -11.98
CA GLU A 7 14.43 10.02 -12.18
C GLU A 7 15.22 9.04 -11.29
N ASP A 8 16.23 9.52 -10.56
CA ASP A 8 16.93 8.71 -9.57
C ASP A 8 16.04 8.45 -8.36
N THR A 9 15.34 7.32 -8.41
CA THR A 9 14.42 6.87 -7.38
C THR A 9 15.12 6.31 -6.14
N SER A 10 16.46 6.16 -6.13
CA SER A 10 17.20 5.53 -5.02
C SER A 10 17.04 6.28 -3.70
N LEU A 11 17.04 7.61 -3.73
CA LEU A 11 16.78 8.47 -2.57
C LEU A 11 15.33 8.33 -2.07
N ARG A 12 14.35 8.25 -2.98
CA ARG A 12 12.93 8.06 -2.64
C ARG A 12 12.68 6.67 -2.05
N LEU A 13 13.34 5.64 -2.58
CA LEU A 13 13.26 4.27 -2.07
C LEU A 13 13.94 4.11 -0.72
N ASN A 14 15.07 4.80 -0.49
CA ASN A 14 15.72 4.82 0.82
C ASN A 14 14.86 5.49 1.89
N TYR A 15 14.09 6.53 1.55
CA TYR A 15 13.13 7.15 2.47
C TYR A 15 12.02 6.17 2.90
N LEU A 16 11.58 5.29 2.00
CA LEU A 16 10.57 4.27 2.30
C LEU A 16 11.15 3.04 3.00
N ARG A 17 12.49 2.92 3.12
CA ARG A 17 13.14 1.77 3.74
C ARG A 17 12.84 1.75 5.24
N GLY A 18 12.03 0.78 5.65
CA GLY A 18 11.62 0.60 7.04
C GLY A 18 10.30 1.29 7.41
N ALA A 19 9.72 2.06 6.49
CA ALA A 19 8.41 2.66 6.67
C ALA A 19 7.30 1.59 6.65
N VAL A 20 6.28 1.79 7.48
CA VAL A 20 5.06 1.00 7.48
C VAL A 20 4.04 1.69 6.58
N VAL A 21 3.81 1.09 5.40
CA VAL A 21 2.90 1.62 4.39
C VAL A 21 1.65 0.77 4.34
N VAL A 22 0.48 1.40 4.54
CA VAL A 22 -0.83 0.76 4.39
C VAL A 22 -1.41 1.15 3.04
N VAL A 23 -1.70 0.17 2.18
CA VAL A 23 -2.35 0.38 0.88
C VAL A 23 -3.75 -0.23 0.90
N ILE A 24 -4.76 0.62 0.71
CA ILE A 24 -6.16 0.22 0.62
C ILE A 24 -6.58 0.32 -0.84
N THR A 25 -6.93 -0.80 -1.47
CA THR A 25 -7.24 -0.84 -2.91
C THR A 25 -8.38 -1.79 -3.23
N GLY A 26 -9.11 -1.53 -4.31
CA GLY A 26 -10.11 -2.44 -4.86
C GLY A 26 -9.44 -3.46 -5.78
N SER A 27 -9.54 -4.76 -5.47
CA SER A 27 -8.94 -5.81 -6.32
C SER A 27 -9.58 -5.95 -7.71
N ALA A 28 -10.74 -5.32 -7.92
CA ALA A 28 -11.51 -5.41 -9.16
C ALA A 28 -11.06 -4.39 -10.23
N ASP A 29 -10.35 -3.32 -9.86
CA ASP A 29 -9.92 -2.29 -10.80
C ASP A 29 -8.50 -2.54 -11.33
N GLY A 30 -8.15 -1.91 -12.46
CA GLY A 30 -6.85 -2.09 -13.12
C GLY A 30 -5.67 -1.65 -12.24
N MET A 31 -5.86 -0.65 -11.38
CA MET A 31 -4.80 -0.14 -10.52
C MET A 31 -4.57 -1.01 -9.29
N GLY A 32 -5.61 -1.63 -8.73
CA GLY A 32 -5.52 -2.54 -7.60
C GLY A 32 -4.85 -3.85 -7.95
N ARG A 33 -5.01 -4.34 -9.18
CA ARG A 33 -4.21 -5.48 -9.68
C ARG A 33 -2.73 -5.14 -9.80
N GLU A 34 -2.39 -3.94 -10.26
CA GLU A 34 -0.98 -3.52 -10.34
C GLU A 34 -0.38 -3.26 -8.96
N ALA A 35 -1.15 -2.69 -8.02
CA ALA A 35 -0.74 -2.57 -6.62
C ALA A 35 -0.52 -3.94 -5.97
N GLU A 36 -1.40 -4.91 -6.23
CA GLU A 36 -1.24 -6.29 -5.75
C GLU A 36 0.01 -6.95 -6.34
N LYS A 37 0.24 -6.83 -7.66
CA LYS A 37 1.47 -7.34 -8.31
C LYS A 37 2.72 -6.71 -7.71
N ALA A 38 2.74 -5.39 -7.52
CA ALA A 38 3.87 -4.69 -6.92
C ALA A 38 4.13 -5.16 -5.49
N ALA A 39 3.07 -5.35 -4.69
CA ALA A 39 3.19 -5.89 -3.34
C ALA A 39 3.69 -7.33 -3.32
N ARG A 40 3.25 -8.18 -4.26
CA ARG A 40 3.73 -9.57 -4.39
C ARG A 40 5.20 -9.62 -4.77
N LEU A 41 5.62 -8.78 -5.72
CA LEU A 41 7.03 -8.65 -6.06
C LEU A 41 7.84 -8.16 -4.85
N ALA A 42 7.34 -7.17 -4.11
CA ALA A 42 7.99 -6.72 -2.88
C ALA A 42 8.10 -7.84 -1.83
N ALA A 43 7.13 -8.74 -1.76
CA ALA A 43 7.14 -9.90 -0.86
C ALA A 43 8.22 -10.94 -1.22
N GLU A 44 8.68 -10.99 -2.47
CA GLU A 44 9.84 -11.83 -2.87
C GLU A 44 11.16 -11.30 -2.30
N PHE A 45 11.24 -10.00 -2.02
CA PHE A 45 12.43 -9.32 -1.50
C PHE A 45 12.30 -8.90 -0.03
N SER A 46 11.13 -9.06 0.58
CA SER A 46 10.85 -8.68 1.96
C SER A 46 9.79 -9.57 2.61
N ASP A 47 10.07 -10.04 3.82
CA ASP A 47 9.13 -10.74 4.69
C ASP A 47 8.13 -9.81 5.39
N ARG A 48 8.21 -8.49 5.14
CA ARG A 48 7.40 -7.46 5.83
C ARG A 48 6.14 -7.06 5.06
N VAL A 49 5.72 -7.85 4.08
CA VAL A 49 4.49 -7.60 3.31
C VAL A 49 3.35 -8.46 3.85
N ALA A 50 2.23 -7.83 4.20
CA ALA A 50 1.03 -8.52 4.67
C ALA A 50 -0.18 -8.17 3.80
N PHE A 51 -0.90 -9.18 3.32
CA PHE A 51 -2.15 -9.02 2.60
C PHE A 51 -3.31 -9.25 3.57
N VAL A 52 -4.22 -8.27 3.65
CA VAL A 52 -5.37 -8.31 4.54
C VAL A 52 -6.64 -8.09 3.71
N PRO A 53 -7.47 -9.13 3.51
CA PRO A 53 -8.79 -8.97 2.91
C PRO A 53 -9.64 -8.03 3.76
N MET A 54 -10.30 -7.06 3.13
CA MET A 54 -11.20 -6.13 3.80
C MET A 54 -12.31 -5.64 2.88
N GLY A 55 -13.47 -5.31 3.44
CA GLY A 55 -14.47 -4.49 2.77
C GLY A 55 -14.13 -3.02 2.91
N ILE A 56 -13.88 -2.31 1.80
CA ILE A 56 -13.50 -0.88 1.85
C ILE A 56 -14.57 0.03 2.47
N CYS A 57 -15.85 -0.37 2.38
CA CYS A 57 -16.95 0.36 3.00
C CYS A 57 -17.20 -0.04 4.47
N SER A 58 -16.49 -1.06 4.99
CA SER A 58 -16.63 -1.53 6.36
C SER A 58 -15.71 -0.72 7.28
N HIS A 59 -16.31 0.08 8.15
CA HIS A 59 -15.57 0.77 9.21
C HIS A 59 -14.84 -0.22 10.12
N ALA A 60 -15.48 -1.35 10.45
CA ALA A 60 -14.88 -2.38 11.31
C ALA A 60 -13.64 -3.02 10.67
N ASP A 61 -13.69 -3.31 9.37
CA ASP A 61 -12.56 -3.90 8.65
C ASP A 61 -11.43 -2.89 8.50
N THR A 62 -11.77 -1.63 8.21
CA THR A 62 -10.81 -0.53 8.13
C THR A 62 -10.09 -0.39 9.47
N LEU A 63 -10.82 -0.27 10.58
CA LEU A 63 -10.22 -0.18 11.92
C LEU A 63 -9.34 -1.40 12.23
N SER A 64 -9.77 -2.59 11.83
CA SER A 64 -9.00 -3.84 12.02
C SER A 64 -7.71 -3.84 11.22
N LEU A 65 -7.72 -3.35 9.98
CA LEU A 65 -6.52 -3.17 9.14
C LEU A 65 -5.51 -2.24 9.82
N PHE A 66 -5.95 -1.06 10.27
CA PHE A 66 -5.08 -0.09 10.94
C PHE A 66 -4.47 -0.67 12.23
N LYS A 67 -5.29 -1.34 13.06
CA LYS A 67 -4.80 -2.03 14.26
C LYS A 67 -3.77 -3.11 13.92
N LYS A 68 -4.00 -3.88 12.85
CA LYS A 68 -3.06 -4.91 12.40
C LYS A 68 -1.75 -4.29 11.92
N ALA A 69 -1.80 -3.21 11.15
CA ALA A 69 -0.59 -2.51 10.69
C ALA A 69 0.24 -1.97 11.85
N VAL A 70 -0.40 -1.32 12.83
CA VAL A 70 0.29 -0.87 14.06
C VAL A 70 0.86 -2.06 14.84
N SER A 71 0.12 -3.17 14.96
CA SER A 71 0.61 -4.37 15.65
C SER A 71 1.81 -5.02 14.97
N LEU A 72 1.93 -4.93 13.64
CA LEU A 72 3.03 -5.52 12.88
C LEU A 72 4.24 -4.58 12.79
N GLY A 73 3.99 -3.28 12.66
CA GLY A 73 5.01 -2.28 12.35
C GLY A 73 5.33 -1.29 13.47
N GLY A 74 4.62 -1.33 14.59
CA GLY A 74 4.76 -0.37 15.70
C GLY A 74 4.17 1.02 15.43
N GLY A 75 3.69 1.27 14.21
CA GLY A 75 3.14 2.54 13.76
C GLY A 75 2.70 2.47 12.30
N ILE A 76 2.25 3.60 11.75
CA ILE A 76 1.93 3.76 10.33
C ILE A 76 2.51 5.10 9.89
N ASP A 77 3.36 5.07 8.86
CA ASP A 77 4.00 6.28 8.31
C ASP A 77 3.19 6.85 7.14
N HIS A 78 2.65 5.95 6.31
CA HIS A 78 1.93 6.31 5.09
C HIS A 78 0.67 5.48 4.90
N VAL A 79 -0.39 6.13 4.41
CA VAL A 79 -1.63 5.50 3.98
C VAL A 79 -1.90 5.91 2.54
N ILE A 80 -2.10 4.92 1.67
CA ILE A 80 -2.49 5.12 0.27
C ILE A 80 -3.91 4.57 0.10
N THR A 81 -4.87 5.46 -0.17
CA THR A 81 -6.28 5.11 -0.40
C THR A 81 -6.59 5.14 -1.88
N ASN A 82 -6.63 3.96 -2.50
CA ASN A 82 -6.86 3.78 -3.93
C ASN A 82 -7.99 2.78 -4.22
N GLY A 83 -8.88 2.51 -3.26
CA GLY A 83 -10.08 1.73 -3.56
C GLY A 83 -11.27 2.66 -3.79
N ALA A 84 -12.07 2.35 -4.80
CA ALA A 84 -13.27 3.08 -5.17
C ALA A 84 -14.43 2.10 -5.42
N ILE A 85 -15.65 2.60 -5.28
CA ILE A 85 -16.86 1.93 -5.78
C ILE A 85 -17.04 2.43 -7.21
N MET A 86 -17.00 1.53 -8.20
CA MET A 86 -17.34 1.90 -9.57
C MET A 86 -18.87 2.00 -9.68
N GLU A 87 -19.38 3.18 -10.01
CA GLU A 87 -20.78 3.34 -10.45
C GLU A 87 -20.91 2.77 -11.86
N HIS A 88 -21.83 1.83 -12.08
CA HIS A 88 -22.25 1.45 -13.42
C HIS A 88 -23.31 2.45 -13.89
N PRO A 89 -23.09 3.20 -14.99
CA PRO A 89 -24.16 3.95 -15.62
C PRO A 89 -25.20 2.96 -16.15
N GLY A 90 -26.45 3.14 -15.74
CA GLY A 90 -27.61 2.41 -16.24
C GLY A 90 -28.01 2.82 -17.65
#